data_AF-A0A949GTB3-F1
#
_entry.id   AF-A0A949GTB3-F1
#
_cell.length_a   1.000
_cell.length_b   1.000
_cell.length_c   1.000
_cell.angle_alpha   90.00
_cell.angle_beta   90.00
_cell.angle_gamma   90.00
#
_symmetry.space_group_name_H-M   'P 1'
#
loop_
_entity.id
_entity.type
_entity.pdbx_description
1 polymer ?
#
loop_
_entity_poly.entity_id
_entity_poly.type
_entity_poly.pdbx_seq_one_letter_code
_entity_poly.pdbx_strand_id
1 'polypeptide(L)'
;PVAEIENLLILPSVITAIAEAEGYTGGALTTKIAAIFDELFACAGDPRIQLPIVLRYCRRRIDRTLKKIDLSAATDVTMLARDYTSKTSALNVPDLATIAATGIAKAIAERDAPELLKWYDNKGVLGIAAKIKGTTAAQFEQWIVRAMRNATAPAVSDAIRRVLPTVLAH
;
A
#
# COMPACT_ATOMS: atom_id res chain seq x y z
N PRO A 1 -0.99 -3.30 -7.77
CA PRO A 1 -0.67 -1.92 -7.32
C PRO A 1 -0.70 -1.84 -5.79
N VAL A 2 0.25 -1.14 -5.17
CA VAL A 2 0.26 -0.91 -3.72
C VAL A 2 -0.86 0.07 -3.31
N ALA A 3 -1.22 0.08 -2.03
CA ALA A 3 -2.30 0.91 -1.49
C ALA A 3 -2.00 2.41 -1.60
N GLU A 4 -0.75 2.80 -1.33
CA GLU A 4 -0.28 4.18 -1.29
C GLU A 4 1.06 4.31 -2.04
N ILE A 5 1.37 5.50 -2.56
CA ILE A 5 2.57 5.70 -3.37
C ILE A 5 3.86 5.50 -2.56
N GLU A 6 3.88 5.86 -1.26
CA GLU A 6 5.06 5.68 -0.42
C GLU A 6 5.40 4.21 -0.20
N ASN A 7 4.43 3.30 -0.35
CA ASN A 7 4.67 1.86 -0.24
C ASN A 7 5.60 1.32 -1.34
N LEU A 8 5.77 2.05 -2.45
CA LEU A 8 6.76 1.68 -3.45
C LEU A 8 8.18 1.67 -2.87
N LEU A 9 8.45 2.52 -1.87
CA LEU A 9 9.79 2.69 -1.29
C LEU A 9 10.24 1.50 -0.44
N ILE A 10 9.31 0.64 -0.03
CA ILE A 10 9.59 -0.57 0.76
C ILE A 10 9.40 -1.86 -0.05
N LEU A 11 9.09 -1.76 -1.35
CA LEU A 11 9.10 -2.94 -2.22
C LEU A 11 10.52 -3.55 -2.25
N PRO A 12 10.65 -4.90 -2.32
CA PRO A 12 11.95 -5.58 -2.23
C PRO A 12 13.01 -5.02 -3.17
N SER A 13 12.65 -4.75 -4.43
CA SER A 13 13.58 -4.19 -5.41
C SER A 13 14.05 -2.77 -5.06
N VAL A 14 13.17 -1.95 -4.48
CA VAL A 14 13.46 -0.55 -4.15
C VAL A 14 14.25 -0.44 -2.87
N ILE A 15 13.82 -1.14 -1.80
CA ILE A 15 14.52 -1.09 -0.51
C ILE A 15 15.93 -1.69 -0.61
N THR A 16 16.11 -2.71 -1.47
CA THR A 16 17.44 -3.27 -1.78
C THR A 16 18.34 -2.23 -2.44
N ALA A 17 17.84 -1.56 -3.50
CA ALA A 17 18.61 -0.53 -4.18
C ALA A 17 18.99 0.64 -3.24
N ILE A 18 18.11 1.00 -2.31
CA ILE A 18 18.41 2.03 -1.31
C ILE A 18 19.49 1.54 -0.34
N ALA A 19 19.39 0.31 0.15
CA ALA A 19 20.40 -0.26 1.05
C ALA A 19 21.78 -0.36 0.37
N GLU A 20 21.83 -0.78 -0.89
CA GLU A 20 23.06 -0.82 -1.68
C GLU A 20 23.65 0.58 -1.89
N ALA A 21 22.81 1.60 -2.10
CA ALA A 21 23.25 2.99 -2.18
C ALA A 21 23.86 3.52 -0.87
N GLU A 22 23.50 2.92 0.28
CA GLU A 22 24.13 3.19 1.58
C GLU A 22 25.38 2.35 1.84
N GLY A 23 25.79 1.51 0.88
CA GLY A 23 26.99 0.67 0.99
C GLY A 23 26.78 -0.68 1.67
N TYR A 24 25.54 -1.09 1.96
CA TYR A 24 25.28 -2.44 2.45
C TYR A 24 25.46 -3.46 1.33
N THR A 25 26.21 -4.52 1.58
CA THR A 25 26.47 -5.61 0.62
C THR A 25 26.47 -6.98 1.32
N GLY A 26 26.31 -8.06 0.54
CA GLY A 26 26.41 -9.44 1.02
C GLY A 26 25.51 -9.73 2.22
N GLY A 27 26.05 -10.40 3.24
CA GLY A 27 25.27 -10.75 4.44
C GLY A 27 24.75 -9.54 5.23
N ALA A 28 25.45 -8.40 5.19
CA ALA A 28 25.00 -7.17 5.84
C ALA A 28 23.75 -6.60 5.16
N LEU A 29 23.70 -6.66 3.82
CA LEU A 29 22.52 -6.26 3.03
C LEU A 29 21.32 -7.15 3.39
N THR A 30 21.49 -8.47 3.35
CA THR A 30 20.43 -9.42 3.69
C THR A 30 19.90 -9.19 5.10
N THR A 31 20.79 -9.01 6.08
CA THR A 31 20.42 -8.75 7.48
C THR A 31 19.64 -7.45 7.62
N LYS A 32 20.10 -6.38 6.96
CA LYS A 32 19.47 -5.07 7.02
C LYS A 32 18.06 -5.10 6.40
N ILE A 33 17.89 -5.74 5.24
CA ILE A 33 16.58 -5.89 4.58
C ILE A 33 15.64 -6.76 5.42
N ALA A 34 16.14 -7.87 5.98
CA ALA A 34 15.33 -8.75 6.83
C ALA A 34 14.75 -7.99 8.03
N ALA A 35 15.57 -7.18 8.72
CA ALA A 35 15.12 -6.37 9.85
C ALA A 35 14.01 -5.36 9.46
N ILE A 36 14.11 -4.77 8.27
CA ILE A 36 13.08 -3.85 7.74
C ILE A 36 11.76 -4.58 7.51
N PHE A 37 11.80 -5.77 6.91
CA PHE A 37 10.60 -6.57 6.68
C PHE A 37 10.03 -7.15 7.97
N ASP A 38 10.86 -7.58 8.91
CA ASP A 38 10.43 -8.03 10.23
C ASP A 38 9.63 -6.94 10.95
N GLU A 39 10.12 -5.69 10.90
CA GLU A 39 9.38 -4.56 11.46
C GLU A 39 8.07 -4.31 10.72
N LEU A 40 8.07 -4.33 9.39
CA LEU A 40 6.85 -4.16 8.59
C LEU A 40 5.78 -5.20 8.95
N PHE A 41 6.15 -6.48 9.02
CA PHE A 41 5.23 -7.55 9.36
C PHE A 41 4.79 -7.49 10.83
N ALA A 42 5.68 -7.13 11.76
CA ALA A 42 5.34 -6.95 13.16
C ALA A 42 4.32 -5.80 13.35
N CYS A 43 4.53 -4.67 12.68
CA CYS A 43 3.57 -3.56 12.69
C CYS A 43 2.23 -3.96 12.06
N ALA A 44 2.25 -4.70 10.94
CA ALA A 44 1.02 -5.15 10.29
C ALA A 44 0.24 -6.19 11.10
N GLY A 45 0.93 -6.97 11.94
CA GLY A 45 0.33 -7.94 12.85
C GLY A 45 -0.29 -7.32 14.11
N ASP A 46 -0.04 -6.04 14.41
CA ASP A 46 -0.66 -5.37 15.55
C ASP A 46 -2.15 -5.07 15.25
N PRO A 47 -3.10 -5.62 16.03
CA PRO A 47 -4.53 -5.39 15.81
C PRO A 47 -4.92 -3.90 15.83
N ARG A 48 -4.18 -3.07 16.59
CA ARG A 48 -4.41 -1.62 16.69
C ARG A 48 -4.06 -0.89 15.39
N ILE A 49 -3.14 -1.45 14.60
CA ILE A 49 -2.76 -0.95 13.27
C ILE A 49 -3.66 -1.58 12.20
N GLN A 50 -3.95 -2.88 12.31
CA GLN A 50 -4.72 -3.63 11.33
C GLN A 50 -6.17 -3.15 11.22
N LEU A 51 -6.85 -2.91 12.34
CA LEU A 51 -8.26 -2.51 12.34
C LEU A 51 -8.53 -1.22 11.55
N PRO A 52 -7.78 -0.11 11.76
CA PRO A 52 -7.91 1.09 10.93
C PRO A 52 -7.74 0.85 9.43
N ILE A 53 -6.83 -0.05 9.04
CA ILE A 53 -6.58 -0.41 7.63
C ILE A 53 -7.81 -1.09 7.03
N VAL A 54 -8.34 -2.11 7.73
CA VAL A 54 -9.55 -2.83 7.31
C VAL A 54 -10.74 -1.89 7.21
N LEU A 55 -10.96 -1.03 8.21
CA LEU A 55 -12.06 -0.05 8.19
C LEU A 55 -11.93 0.93 7.02
N ARG A 56 -10.71 1.39 6.71
CA ARG A 56 -10.47 2.29 5.59
C ARG A 56 -10.72 1.60 4.25
N TYR A 57 -10.33 0.34 4.11
CA TYR A 57 -10.66 -0.47 2.94
C TYR A 57 -12.17 -0.55 2.72
N CYS A 58 -12.93 -0.90 3.77
CA CYS A 58 -14.39 -0.97 3.70
C CYS A 58 -15.00 0.38 3.29
N ARG A 59 -14.61 1.48 3.94
CA ARG A 59 -15.09 2.85 3.61
C ARG A 59 -14.82 3.20 2.16
N ARG A 60 -13.57 3.05 1.68
CA ARG A 60 -13.19 3.33 0.29
C ARG A 60 -14.02 2.52 -0.71
N ARG A 61 -14.33 1.25 -0.40
CA ARG A 61 -15.11 0.40 -1.29
C ARG A 61 -16.58 0.81 -1.32
N ILE A 62 -17.17 1.11 -0.16
CA ILE A 62 -18.53 1.64 -0.03
C ILE A 62 -18.64 2.95 -0.82
N ASP A 63 -17.78 3.92 -0.55
CA ASP A 63 -17.81 5.23 -1.21
C ASP A 63 -17.69 5.11 -2.74
N ARG A 64 -16.77 4.27 -3.22
CA ARG A 64 -16.60 4.03 -4.67
C ARG A 64 -17.82 3.36 -5.29
N THR A 65 -18.46 2.43 -4.59
CA THR A 65 -19.69 1.79 -5.08
C THR A 65 -20.80 2.83 -5.13
N LEU A 66 -21.03 3.57 -4.06
CA LEU A 66 -22.07 4.61 -3.99
C LEU A 66 -21.89 5.67 -5.09
N LYS A 67 -20.66 6.12 -5.36
CA LYS A 67 -20.35 7.06 -6.46
C LYS A 67 -20.68 6.52 -7.86
N LYS A 68 -20.74 5.20 -8.03
CA LYS A 68 -21.06 4.54 -9.31
C LYS A 68 -22.54 4.17 -9.43
N ILE A 69 -23.32 4.32 -8.37
CA ILE A 69 -24.75 4.06 -8.41
C ILE A 69 -25.40 5.19 -9.21
N ASP A 70 -25.83 4.85 -10.42
CA ASP A 70 -26.71 5.68 -11.22
C ASP A 70 -28.14 5.15 -11.14
N LEU A 71 -29.08 6.03 -10.77
CA LEU A 71 -30.51 5.76 -10.63
C LEU A 71 -31.36 6.58 -11.62
N SER A 72 -30.73 7.33 -12.51
CA SER A 72 -31.41 8.27 -13.42
C SER A 72 -32.36 7.60 -14.41
N ALA A 73 -32.19 6.31 -14.68
CA ALA A 73 -33.02 5.55 -15.61
C ALA A 73 -34.39 5.12 -15.06
N ALA A 74 -34.64 5.26 -13.75
CA ALA A 74 -35.91 4.84 -13.15
C ALA A 74 -37.03 5.84 -13.47
N THR A 75 -38.13 5.37 -14.05
CA THR A 75 -39.27 6.21 -14.49
C THR A 75 -40.43 6.27 -13.49
N ASP A 76 -40.41 5.41 -12.47
CA ASP A 76 -41.40 5.37 -11.40
C ASP A 76 -40.80 4.91 -10.06
N VAL A 77 -41.59 5.02 -8.99
CA VAL A 77 -41.17 4.71 -7.61
C VAL A 77 -40.82 3.22 -7.43
N THR A 78 -41.52 2.31 -8.11
CA THR A 78 -41.30 0.87 -7.98
C THR A 78 -39.97 0.49 -8.63
N MET A 79 -39.70 1.03 -9.83
CA MET A 79 -38.43 0.87 -10.52
C MET A 79 -37.27 1.46 -9.70
N LEU A 80 -37.42 2.66 -9.17
CA LEU A 80 -36.40 3.32 -8.36
C LEU A 80 -36.04 2.50 -7.11
N ALA A 81 -37.04 1.98 -6.40
CA ALA A 81 -36.84 1.15 -5.21
C ALA A 81 -36.12 -0.16 -5.53
N ARG A 82 -36.49 -0.82 -6.64
CA ARG A 82 -35.83 -2.03 -7.12
C ARG A 82 -34.38 -1.78 -7.50
N ASP A 83 -34.13 -0.72 -8.26
CA ASP A 83 -32.79 -0.38 -8.76
C ASP A 83 -31.85 0.05 -7.61
N TYR A 84 -32.36 0.82 -6.64
CA TYR A 84 -31.65 1.14 -5.42
C TYR A 84 -31.27 -0.13 -4.65
N THR A 85 -32.23 -1.01 -4.41
CA THR A 85 -32.01 -2.25 -3.64
C THR A 85 -30.99 -3.14 -4.36
N SER A 86 -31.15 -3.36 -5.66
CA SER A 86 -30.23 -4.19 -6.45
C SER A 86 -28.80 -3.64 -6.49
N LYS A 87 -28.63 -2.30 -6.52
CA LYS A 87 -27.31 -1.67 -6.59
C LYS A 87 -26.62 -1.57 -5.23
N THR A 88 -27.39 -1.55 -4.14
CA THR A 88 -26.86 -1.46 -2.78
C THR A 88 -26.73 -2.82 -2.08
N SER A 89 -27.49 -3.84 -2.49
CA SER A 89 -27.44 -5.18 -1.89
C SER A 89 -26.08 -5.88 -2.05
N ALA A 90 -25.26 -5.44 -3.01
CA ALA A 90 -23.88 -5.91 -3.19
C ALA A 90 -22.91 -5.39 -2.12
N LEU A 91 -23.31 -4.44 -1.27
CA LEU A 91 -22.50 -3.89 -0.19
C LEU A 91 -22.64 -4.71 1.09
N ASN A 92 -21.80 -5.73 1.25
CA ASN A 92 -21.68 -6.48 2.49
C ASN A 92 -20.41 -6.07 3.25
N VAL A 93 -20.57 -5.29 4.33
CA VAL A 93 -19.44 -4.79 5.13
C VAL A 93 -18.65 -5.91 5.82
N PRO A 94 -19.28 -6.89 6.48
CA PRO A 94 -18.61 -8.10 6.97
C PRO A 94 -17.73 -8.81 5.94
N ASP A 95 -18.23 -8.99 4.70
CA ASP A 95 -17.46 -9.66 3.65
C ASP A 95 -16.25 -8.81 3.23
N LEU A 96 -16.44 -7.49 3.06
CA LEU A 96 -15.35 -6.57 2.76
C LEU A 96 -14.26 -6.58 3.84
N ALA A 97 -14.67 -6.61 5.12
CA ALA A 97 -13.75 -6.70 6.24
C ALA A 97 -12.98 -8.02 6.22
N THR A 98 -13.68 -9.13 5.95
CA THR A 98 -13.09 -10.47 5.85
C THR A 98 -12.07 -10.56 4.73
N ILE A 99 -12.37 -9.98 3.55
CA ILE A 99 -11.45 -9.92 2.41
C ILE A 99 -10.15 -9.22 2.81
N ALA A 100 -10.23 -8.03 3.40
CA ALA A 100 -9.05 -7.28 3.80
C ALA A 100 -8.27 -7.96 4.93
N ALA A 101 -8.95 -8.44 5.96
CA ALA A 101 -8.32 -9.12 7.09
C ALA A 101 -7.59 -10.40 6.64
N THR A 102 -8.22 -11.20 5.78
CA THR A 102 -7.64 -12.44 5.24
C THR A 102 -6.45 -12.14 4.33
N GLY A 103 -6.55 -11.11 3.47
CA GLY A 103 -5.44 -10.68 2.63
C GLY A 103 -4.21 -10.27 3.43
N ILE A 104 -4.40 -9.47 4.49
CA ILE A 104 -3.33 -9.07 5.41
C ILE A 104 -2.74 -10.28 6.12
N ALA A 105 -3.58 -11.14 6.71
CA ALA A 105 -3.13 -12.31 7.46
C ALA A 105 -2.33 -13.29 6.58
N LYS A 106 -2.79 -13.53 5.35
CA LYS A 106 -2.10 -14.35 4.37
C LYS A 106 -0.73 -13.76 4.01
N ALA A 107 -0.67 -12.47 3.70
CA ALA A 107 0.59 -11.80 3.36
C ALA A 107 1.62 -11.86 4.50
N ILE A 108 1.16 -11.71 5.75
CA ILE A 108 2.02 -11.87 6.93
C ILE A 108 2.54 -13.31 7.04
N ALA A 109 1.65 -14.30 6.93
CA ALA A 109 2.00 -15.71 7.06
C ALA A 109 2.99 -16.17 5.97
N GLU A 110 2.81 -15.70 4.74
CA GLU A 110 3.66 -16.02 3.59
C GLU A 110 4.91 -15.13 3.50
N ARG A 111 5.06 -14.15 4.40
CA ARG A 111 6.13 -13.15 4.37
C ARG A 111 6.20 -12.40 3.02
N ASP A 112 5.04 -12.16 2.43
CA ASP A 112 4.88 -11.47 1.14
C ASP A 112 4.65 -9.96 1.36
N ALA A 113 5.75 -9.20 1.37
CA ALA A 113 5.69 -7.75 1.53
C ALA A 113 4.94 -7.05 0.37
N PRO A 114 5.20 -7.38 -0.92
CA PRO A 114 4.40 -6.84 -2.03
C PRO A 114 2.90 -7.03 -1.87
N GLU A 115 2.42 -8.20 -1.45
CA GLU A 115 1.00 -8.45 -1.20
C GLU A 115 0.49 -7.62 -0.02
N LEU A 116 1.22 -7.59 1.10
CA LEU A 116 0.84 -6.82 2.28
C LEU A 116 0.64 -5.34 1.94
N LEU A 117 1.55 -4.77 1.13
CA LEU A 117 1.54 -3.36 0.74
C LEU A 117 0.36 -2.97 -0.17
N LYS A 118 -0.40 -3.94 -0.72
CA LYS A 118 -1.69 -3.67 -1.40
C LYS A 118 -2.80 -3.28 -0.43
N TRP A 119 -2.67 -3.68 0.83
CA TRP A 119 -3.63 -3.42 1.90
C TRP A 119 -3.17 -2.28 2.80
N TYR A 120 -1.86 -2.20 3.03
CA TYR A 120 -1.25 -1.42 4.10
C TYR A 120 -1.15 0.08 3.78
N ASP A 121 -2.14 0.88 4.19
CA ASP A 121 -2.17 2.35 4.09
C ASP A 121 -1.93 2.98 5.46
N ASN A 122 -0.73 2.75 6.00
CA ASN A 122 -0.30 3.34 7.26
C ASN A 122 0.82 4.35 7.00
N LYS A 123 0.66 5.57 7.54
CA LYS A 123 1.65 6.66 7.47
C LYS A 123 3.03 6.29 8.05
N GLY A 124 3.14 5.18 8.79
CA GLY A 124 4.39 4.67 9.34
C GLY A 124 5.34 4.02 8.33
N VAL A 125 4.89 3.65 7.12
CA VAL A 125 5.75 2.93 6.13
C VAL A 125 6.99 3.72 5.76
N LEU A 126 6.85 5.04 5.57
CA LEU A 126 7.99 5.91 5.26
C LEU A 126 9.02 5.93 6.39
N GLY A 127 8.56 5.87 7.65
CA GLY A 127 9.41 5.77 8.82
C GLY A 127 10.19 4.45 8.87
N ILE A 128 9.54 3.33 8.51
CA ILE A 128 10.21 2.03 8.39
C ILE A 128 11.28 2.10 7.30
N ALA A 129 10.93 2.59 6.10
CA ALA A 129 11.88 2.73 5.00
C ALA A 129 13.08 3.62 5.39
N ALA A 130 12.86 4.73 6.10
CA ALA A 130 13.90 5.66 6.51
C ALA A 130 15.00 5.04 7.40
N LYS A 131 14.68 3.96 8.14
CA LYS A 131 15.66 3.23 8.96
C LYS A 131 16.76 2.56 8.16
N ILE A 132 16.55 2.35 6.85
CA ILE A 132 17.62 1.84 5.98
C ILE A 132 18.79 2.84 5.91
N LYS A 133 18.48 4.14 5.84
CA LYS A 133 19.45 5.26 5.83
C LYS A 133 19.82 5.75 7.23
N GLY A 134 19.12 5.28 8.27
CA GLY A 134 19.33 5.76 9.64
C GLY A 134 18.92 7.22 9.84
N THR A 135 17.95 7.70 9.06
CA THR A 135 17.46 9.10 9.10
C THR A 135 16.01 9.18 9.55
N THR A 136 15.51 10.40 9.80
CA THR A 136 14.06 10.60 10.00
C THR A 136 13.29 10.41 8.69
N ALA A 137 11.98 10.20 8.77
CA ALA A 137 11.11 10.07 7.60
C ALA A 137 11.17 11.33 6.69
N ALA A 138 11.20 12.52 7.28
CA ALA A 138 11.29 13.78 6.54
C ALA A 138 12.63 13.94 5.79
N GLN A 139 13.75 13.59 6.44
CA GLN A 139 15.06 13.60 5.79
C GLN A 139 15.16 12.57 4.67
N PHE A 140 14.57 11.39 4.89
CA PHE A 140 14.50 10.33 3.91
C PHE A 140 13.69 10.76 2.68
N GLU A 141 12.52 11.37 2.88
CA GLU A 141 11.69 11.92 1.80
C GLU A 141 12.45 12.95 0.96
N GLN A 142 13.10 13.92 1.60
CA GLN A 142 13.93 14.92 0.92
C GLN A 142 15.07 14.28 0.13
N TRP A 143 15.65 13.20 0.66
CA TRP A 143 16.68 12.45 -0.06
C TRP A 143 16.11 11.71 -1.27
N ILE A 144 14.97 11.04 -1.16
CA ILE A 144 14.29 10.37 -2.29
C ILE A 144 13.97 11.37 -3.40
N VAL A 145 13.43 12.54 -3.05
CA VAL A 145 13.13 13.60 -4.02
C VAL A 145 14.40 14.03 -4.77
N ARG A 146 15.52 14.20 -4.06
CA ARG A 146 16.81 14.53 -4.69
C ARG A 146 17.35 13.40 -5.55
N ALA A 147 17.25 12.15 -5.10
CA ALA A 147 17.67 10.97 -5.86
C ALA A 147 16.90 10.88 -7.18
N MET A 148 15.57 11.07 -7.14
CA MET A 148 14.69 11.01 -8.31
C MET A 148 14.92 12.18 -9.27
N ARG A 149 15.15 13.40 -8.75
CA ARG A 149 15.30 14.61 -9.57
C ARG A 149 16.69 14.77 -10.17
N ASN A 150 17.72 14.51 -9.39
CA ASN A 150 19.11 14.82 -9.76
C ASN A 150 19.93 13.55 -10.07
N ALA A 151 19.31 12.37 -10.04
CA ALA A 151 19.98 11.08 -10.22
C ALA A 151 21.19 10.87 -9.29
N THR A 152 21.16 11.39 -8.05
CA THR A 152 22.26 11.21 -7.08
C THR A 152 22.41 9.76 -6.61
N ALA A 153 21.39 8.92 -6.84
CA ALA A 153 21.42 7.48 -6.65
C ALA A 153 20.68 6.80 -7.83
N PRO A 154 21.34 6.63 -9.00
CA PRO A 154 20.69 6.17 -10.22
C PRO A 154 19.99 4.81 -10.08
N ALA A 155 20.62 3.86 -9.39
CA ALA A 155 20.04 2.53 -9.15
C ALA A 155 18.70 2.59 -8.39
N VAL A 156 18.59 3.51 -7.42
CA VAL A 156 17.35 3.74 -6.66
C VAL A 156 16.28 4.35 -7.55
N SER A 157 16.64 5.37 -8.32
CA SER A 157 15.72 6.04 -9.24
C SER A 157 15.17 5.08 -10.30
N ASP A 158 16.03 4.21 -10.84
CA ASP A 158 15.63 3.18 -11.79
C ASP A 158 14.74 2.13 -11.16
N ALA A 159 15.07 1.66 -9.95
CA ALA A 159 14.25 0.71 -9.21
C ALA A 159 12.85 1.26 -8.95
N ILE A 160 12.72 2.53 -8.56
CA ILE A 160 11.44 3.21 -8.36
C ILE A 160 10.67 3.31 -9.68
N ARG A 161 11.32 3.76 -10.77
CA ARG A 161 10.67 3.90 -12.08
C ARG A 161 10.09 2.60 -12.61
N ARG A 162 10.76 1.46 -12.38
CA ARG A 162 10.27 0.13 -12.79
C ARG A 162 9.00 -0.31 -12.07
N VAL A 163 8.78 0.16 -10.85
CA VAL A 163 7.60 -0.22 -10.04
C VAL A 163 6.49 0.81 -10.08
N LEU A 164 6.70 1.96 -10.72
CA LEU A 164 5.65 2.96 -10.92
C LEU A 164 4.52 2.36 -11.78
N PRO A 165 3.26 2.57 -11.39
CA PRO A 165 2.13 2.14 -12.21
C PRO A 165 2.14 2.88 -13.55
N THR A 166 1.87 2.16 -14.63
CA THR A 166 1.67 2.77 -15.94
C THR A 166 0.41 3.62 -15.91
N VAL A 167 0.54 4.93 -16.06
CA VAL A 167 -0.61 5.82 -16.23
C VAL A 167 -1.08 5.65 -17.67
N LEU A 168 -2.17 4.89 -17.86
CA LEU A 168 -2.92 4.97 -19.11
C LEU A 168 -3.58 6.35 -19.14
N ALA A 169 -3.15 7.21 -20.05
CA ALA A 169 -3.86 8.45 -20.34
C ALA A 169 -5.25 8.08 -20.86
N HIS A 170 -6.29 8.50 -20.14
CA HIS A 170 -7.68 8.43 -20.55
C HIS A 170 -8.11 9.75 -21.17
#